data_AF-A0A949HX32-F1
#
_entry.id   AF-A0A949HX32-F1
#
_cell.length_a   1.000
_cell.length_b   1.000
_cell.length_c   1.000
_cell.angle_alpha   90.00
_cell.angle_beta   90.00
_cell.angle_gamma   90.00
#
_symmetry.space_group_name_H-M   'P 1'
#
loop_
_entity.id
_entity.type
_entity.pdbx_description
1 polymer ?
#
loop_
_entity_poly.entity_id
_entity_poly.type
_entity_poly.pdbx_seq_one_letter_code
_entity_poly.pdbx_strand_id
1 'polypeptide(L)'
;MGCVNFILNVAALLLWLNWRVARTDPVGKRKPTTLVGTLRRADGSRPEWRLAALIGGLLLLRGLLYWKIGSLARWPAELNFGVLTLYFSIPDQTAASLGRMTLFSILSFGAGLAVLYLWLLLLSILQGPEPMRSFVRSQLGRADGWRRRTKLLLPLFAGAALWWAISRLFNALGVLPWPVSEWRRLGEAFIVGAGGYLQWKYIAVLLLVLHFLNNYIYFGKRPLLDFANAAARTLLVPLKGVPLRVGRLDLAPLLEAALIWAAAGFGGRLLAYFYVRLAA
;
A
#
# COMPACT_ATOMS: atom_id res chain seq x y z
N MET A 1 6.49 17.29 -11.56
CA MET A 1 5.88 15.98 -11.91
C MET A 1 5.59 15.08 -10.71
N GLY A 2 6.39 15.09 -9.63
CA GLY A 2 6.13 14.28 -8.43
C GLY A 2 4.73 14.47 -7.80
N CYS A 3 4.28 15.72 -7.62
CA CYS A 3 2.93 15.98 -7.05
C CYS A 3 1.81 15.47 -7.97
N VAL A 4 1.92 15.66 -9.29
CA VAL A 4 0.95 15.15 -10.27
C VAL A 4 0.89 13.61 -10.20
N ASN A 5 2.06 12.97 -10.12
CA ASN A 5 2.18 11.52 -9.94
C ASN A 5 1.51 11.03 -8.66
N PHE A 6 1.70 11.75 -7.56
CA PHE A 6 1.07 11.44 -6.27
C PHE A 6 -0.46 11.58 -6.35
N ILE A 7 -0.97 12.70 -6.86
CA ILE A 7 -2.41 12.95 -7.00
C ILE A 7 -3.08 11.90 -7.89
N LEU A 8 -2.49 11.58 -9.05
CA LEU A 8 -3.04 10.57 -9.96
C LEU A 8 -3.02 9.17 -9.32
N ASN A 9 -1.98 8.83 -8.56
CA ASN A 9 -1.95 7.58 -7.78
C ASN A 9 -3.06 7.56 -6.71
N VAL A 10 -3.23 8.64 -5.94
CA VAL A 10 -4.29 8.72 -4.93
C VAL A 10 -5.67 8.60 -5.57
N ALA A 11 -5.91 9.29 -6.68
CA ALA A 11 -7.17 9.20 -7.42
C ALA A 11 -7.43 7.76 -7.92
N ALA A 12 -6.42 7.10 -8.48
CA ALA A 12 -6.52 5.71 -8.92
C ALA A 12 -6.78 4.76 -7.75
N LEU A 13 -6.15 4.98 -6.59
CA LEU A 13 -6.37 4.18 -5.37
C LEU A 13 -7.79 4.36 -4.81
N LEU A 14 -8.31 5.59 -4.82
CA LEU A 14 -9.69 5.87 -4.41
C LEU A 14 -10.70 5.20 -5.35
N LEU A 15 -10.47 5.26 -6.67
CA LEU A 15 -11.28 4.56 -7.66
C LEU A 15 -11.23 3.04 -7.45
N TRP A 16 -10.05 2.49 -7.14
CA TRP A 16 -9.88 1.07 -6.83
C TRP A 16 -10.66 0.65 -5.57
N LEU A 17 -10.53 1.40 -4.48
CA LEU A 17 -11.27 1.14 -3.24
C LEU A 17 -12.79 1.19 -3.49
N ASN A 18 -13.26 2.18 -4.23
CA ASN A 18 -14.68 2.31 -4.57
C ASN A 18 -15.17 1.15 -5.44
N TRP A 19 -14.39 0.73 -6.44
CA TRP A 19 -14.68 -0.44 -7.25
C TRP A 19 -14.78 -1.72 -6.42
N ARG A 20 -13.89 -1.90 -5.43
CA ARG A 20 -13.91 -3.04 -4.51
C ARG A 20 -15.14 -3.04 -3.62
N VAL A 21 -15.50 -1.89 -3.03
CA VAL A 21 -16.72 -1.77 -2.22
C VAL A 21 -17.95 -2.10 -3.06
N ALA A 22 -18.08 -1.49 -4.24
CA ALA A 22 -19.21 -1.71 -5.15
C ALA A 22 -19.40 -3.20 -5.50
N ARG A 23 -18.30 -3.94 -5.73
CA ARG A 23 -18.36 -5.38 -6.02
C ARG A 23 -18.81 -6.24 -4.84
N THR A 24 -18.51 -5.80 -3.62
CA THR A 24 -18.86 -6.50 -2.38
C THR A 24 -20.23 -6.12 -1.83
N ASP A 25 -20.88 -5.10 -2.38
CA ASP A 25 -22.18 -4.63 -1.89
C ASP A 25 -23.30 -5.66 -2.20
N PRO A 26 -23.92 -6.27 -1.16
CA PRO A 26 -25.02 -7.21 -1.35
C PRO A 26 -26.33 -6.52 -1.78
N VAL A 27 -26.44 -5.20 -1.65
CA VAL A 27 -27.68 -4.46 -1.96
C VAL A 27 -28.02 -4.52 -3.46
N GLY A 28 -27.02 -4.54 -4.34
CA GLY A 28 -27.22 -4.72 -5.78
C GLY A 28 -27.65 -6.13 -6.20
N LYS A 29 -27.35 -7.15 -5.38
CA LYS A 29 -27.48 -8.59 -5.72
C LYS A 29 -28.69 -9.29 -5.10
N ARG A 30 -29.48 -8.62 -4.27
CA ARG A 30 -30.74 -9.18 -3.76
C ARG A 30 -31.74 -9.32 -4.91
N LYS A 31 -32.00 -10.55 -5.36
CA LYS A 31 -33.22 -10.91 -6.09
C LYS A 31 -34.40 -10.51 -5.19
N PRO A 32 -35.29 -9.60 -5.60
CA PRO A 32 -36.42 -9.19 -4.78
C PRO A 32 -37.37 -10.38 -4.62
N THR A 33 -37.63 -10.78 -3.38
CA THR A 33 -38.54 -11.88 -3.04
C THR A 33 -39.99 -11.41 -2.87
N THR A 34 -40.29 -10.13 -3.08
CA THR A 34 -41.63 -9.55 -2.88
C THR A 34 -41.98 -8.50 -3.95
N LEU A 35 -43.25 -8.50 -4.38
CA LEU A 35 -43.83 -7.57 -5.38
C LEU A 35 -43.76 -6.08 -4.97
N VAL A 36 -43.76 -5.80 -3.67
CA VAL A 36 -43.59 -4.44 -3.13
C VAL A 36 -42.12 -3.96 -3.27
N GLY A 37 -41.15 -4.89 -3.29
CA GLY A 37 -39.74 -4.60 -3.55
C GLY A 37 -39.41 -4.28 -5.01
N THR A 38 -40.31 -4.59 -5.95
CA THR A 38 -40.18 -4.26 -7.38
C THR A 38 -40.53 -2.81 -7.72
N LEU A 39 -41.35 -2.15 -6.90
CA LEU A 39 -41.78 -0.76 -7.15
C LEU A 39 -40.78 0.30 -6.64
N ARG A 40 -39.94 -0.05 -5.66
CA ARG A 40 -38.90 0.84 -5.12
C ARG A 40 -37.55 0.58 -5.80
N ARG A 41 -37.45 0.80 -7.11
CA ARG A 41 -36.14 0.77 -7.81
C ARG A 41 -35.96 1.94 -8.75
N ALA A 42 -35.50 3.05 -8.16
CA ALA A 42 -34.91 4.17 -8.88
C ALA A 42 -33.65 4.65 -8.15
N ASP A 43 -32.71 3.74 -7.88
CA ASP A 43 -31.31 4.11 -7.76
C ASP A 43 -30.54 3.25 -8.75
N GLY A 44 -30.17 3.88 -9.87
CA GLY A 44 -29.46 3.24 -10.96
C GLY A 44 -28.12 2.71 -10.46
N SER A 45 -28.05 1.39 -10.28
CA SER A 45 -26.81 0.68 -10.01
C SER A 45 -25.82 0.99 -11.14
N ARG A 46 -24.91 1.94 -10.91
CA ARG A 46 -23.86 2.28 -11.88
C ARG A 46 -23.07 0.99 -12.14
N PRO A 47 -22.85 0.60 -13.40
CA PRO A 47 -22.26 -0.70 -13.67
C PRO A 47 -20.81 -0.75 -13.18
N GLU A 48 -20.49 -1.79 -12.40
CA GLU A 48 -19.21 -2.00 -11.71
C GLU A 48 -17.99 -1.93 -12.67
N TRP A 49 -18.18 -2.31 -13.93
CA TRP A 49 -17.12 -2.28 -14.95
C TRP A 49 -16.67 -0.87 -15.33
N ARG A 50 -17.50 0.17 -15.14
CA ARG A 50 -17.13 1.56 -15.45
C ARG A 50 -15.99 2.06 -14.57
N LEU A 51 -15.96 1.65 -13.29
CA LEU A 51 -14.87 2.03 -12.39
C LEU A 51 -13.56 1.35 -12.81
N ALA A 52 -13.61 0.08 -13.23
CA ALA A 52 -12.44 -0.61 -13.79
C ALA A 52 -11.98 0.04 -15.11
N ALA A 53 -12.89 0.42 -15.99
CA ALA A 53 -12.59 1.13 -17.23
C ALA A 53 -11.98 2.52 -16.96
N LEU A 54 -12.48 3.24 -15.94
CA LEU A 54 -11.91 4.52 -15.50
C LEU A 54 -10.50 4.36 -14.96
N ILE A 55 -10.21 3.30 -14.20
CA ILE A 55 -8.85 2.99 -13.74
C ILE A 55 -7.95 2.72 -14.95
N GLY A 56 -8.38 1.88 -15.89
CA GLY A 56 -7.62 1.59 -17.11
C GLY A 56 -7.34 2.85 -17.94
N GLY A 57 -8.38 3.65 -18.20
CA GLY A 57 -8.27 4.92 -18.90
C GLY A 57 -7.34 5.93 -18.19
N LEU A 58 -7.44 6.03 -16.87
CA LEU A 58 -6.58 6.90 -16.07
C LEU A 58 -5.11 6.46 -16.13
N LEU A 59 -4.83 5.16 -16.09
CA LEU A 59 -3.46 4.62 -16.18
C LEU A 59 -2.84 4.85 -17.56
N LEU A 60 -3.62 4.69 -18.63
CA LEU A 60 -3.19 4.96 -20.01
C LEU A 60 -2.97 6.46 -20.23
N LEU A 61 -3.92 7.30 -19.81
CA LEU A 61 -3.79 8.75 -19.87
C LEU A 61 -2.55 9.23 -19.12
N ARG A 62 -2.29 8.66 -17.94
CA ARG A 62 -1.09 8.95 -17.15
C ARG A 62 0.19 8.55 -17.88
N GLY A 63 0.23 7.39 -18.53
CA GLY A 63 1.34 6.98 -19.38
C GLY A 63 1.60 7.98 -20.52
N LEU A 64 0.54 8.45 -21.17
CA LEU A 64 0.61 9.46 -22.23
C LEU A 64 1.10 10.83 -21.70
N LEU A 65 0.62 11.26 -20.54
CA LEU A 65 1.06 12.51 -19.90
C LEU A 65 2.55 12.46 -19.56
N TYR A 66 3.05 11.32 -19.07
CA TYR A 66 4.48 11.14 -18.78
C TYR A 66 5.32 11.09 -20.04
N TRP A 67 4.82 10.45 -21.10
CA TRP A 67 5.52 10.44 -22.37
C TRP A 67 5.60 11.85 -23.00
N LYS A 68 4.49 12.60 -23.03
CA LYS A 68 4.42 13.89 -23.72
C LYS A 68 4.98 15.06 -22.90
N ILE A 69 4.69 15.13 -21.60
CA ILE A 69 5.12 16.24 -20.74
C ILE A 69 6.39 15.88 -19.95
N GLY A 70 6.55 14.61 -19.58
CA GLY A 70 7.76 14.14 -18.88
C GLY A 70 9.01 14.16 -19.76
N SER A 71 8.88 13.93 -21.08
CA SER A 71 9.98 14.08 -22.04
C SER A 71 10.45 15.54 -22.16
N LEU A 72 9.52 16.49 -22.20
CA LEU A 72 9.81 17.93 -22.22
C LEU A 72 10.51 18.39 -20.93
N ALA A 73 10.14 17.81 -19.78
CA ALA A 73 10.69 18.17 -18.48
C ALA A 73 11.96 17.38 -18.09
N ARG A 74 12.47 16.47 -18.95
CA ARG A 74 13.55 15.52 -18.64
C ARG A 74 13.39 14.86 -17.26
N TRP A 75 12.16 14.52 -16.91
CA TRP A 75 11.85 14.07 -15.55
C TRP A 75 12.40 12.65 -15.30
N PRO A 76 13.27 12.43 -14.31
CA PRO A 76 13.66 11.08 -13.91
C PRO A 76 12.46 10.41 -13.24
N ALA A 77 11.84 9.46 -13.94
CA ALA A 77 10.74 8.68 -13.39
C ALA A 77 11.33 7.64 -12.43
N GLU A 78 11.32 7.98 -11.15
CA GLU A 78 11.85 7.14 -10.07
C GLU A 78 10.76 6.29 -9.43
N LEU A 79 11.04 5.00 -9.27
CA LEU A 79 10.18 4.08 -8.55
C LEU A 79 10.94 3.45 -7.38
N ASN A 80 10.58 3.86 -6.16
CA ASN A 80 11.22 3.40 -4.94
C ASN A 80 10.43 2.23 -4.33
N PHE A 81 11.08 1.07 -4.22
CA PHE A 81 10.56 -0.15 -3.60
C PHE A 81 11.04 -0.32 -2.14
N GLY A 82 11.53 0.75 -1.51
CA GLY A 82 12.10 0.77 -0.17
C GLY A 82 13.59 0.39 -0.14
N VAL A 83 13.95 -0.72 -0.77
CA VAL A 83 15.34 -1.21 -0.87
C VAL A 83 16.03 -0.75 -2.15
N LEU A 84 15.25 -0.58 -3.23
CA LEU A 84 15.74 -0.26 -4.57
C LEU A 84 14.99 0.92 -5.14
N THR A 85 15.72 1.82 -5.80
CA THR A 85 15.14 2.87 -6.64
C THR A 85 15.43 2.53 -8.09
N LEU A 86 14.37 2.28 -8.87
CA LEU A 86 14.49 2.08 -10.31
C LEU A 86 14.30 3.42 -11.03
N TYR A 87 15.20 3.71 -11.95
CA TYR A 87 15.17 4.92 -12.77
C TYR A 87 14.71 4.57 -14.18
N PHE A 88 13.59 5.15 -14.59
CA PHE A 88 13.08 5.05 -15.94
C PHE A 88 13.46 6.33 -16.72
N SER A 89 14.64 6.32 -17.33
CA SER A 89 15.09 7.41 -18.21
C SER A 89 14.42 7.33 -19.59
N ILE A 90 14.11 8.48 -20.18
CA ILE A 90 13.59 8.64 -21.54
C ILE A 90 14.75 9.14 -22.42
N PRO A 91 15.39 8.27 -23.24
CA PRO A 91 16.44 8.72 -24.14
C PRO A 91 15.87 9.45 -25.36
N ASP A 92 14.72 9.00 -25.91
CA ASP A 92 14.09 9.52 -27.12
C ASP A 92 12.55 9.45 -27.07
N GLN A 93 11.86 10.31 -27.86
CA GLN A 93 10.40 10.32 -28.02
C GLN A 93 9.90 9.23 -29.01
N THR A 94 10.36 7.99 -28.87
CA THR A 94 9.95 6.87 -29.74
C THR A 94 8.78 6.09 -29.15
N ALA A 95 8.03 5.32 -29.95
CA ALA A 95 6.95 4.45 -29.47
C ALA A 95 7.39 3.45 -28.37
N ALA A 96 8.66 3.01 -28.39
CA ALA A 96 9.24 2.17 -27.34
C ALA A 96 9.29 2.88 -25.96
N SER A 97 9.46 4.20 -25.93
CA SER A 97 9.45 5.01 -24.70
C SER A 97 8.04 5.15 -24.10
N LEU A 98 6.99 5.17 -24.93
CA LEU A 98 5.60 5.16 -24.48
C LEU A 98 5.25 3.85 -23.75
N GLY A 99 5.75 2.72 -24.23
CA GLY A 99 5.63 1.42 -23.55
C GLY A 99 6.27 1.44 -22.16
N ARG A 100 7.47 2.01 -22.04
CA ARG A 100 8.18 2.18 -20.75
C ARG A 100 7.42 3.11 -19.78
N MET A 101 6.84 4.20 -20.28
CA MET A 101 6.06 5.14 -19.46
C MET A 101 4.71 4.55 -19.00
N THR A 102 4.05 3.77 -19.87
CA THR A 102 2.85 3.03 -19.50
C THR A 102 3.16 1.97 -18.45
N LEU A 103 4.28 1.25 -18.61
CA LEU A 103 4.74 0.29 -17.61
C LEU A 103 5.05 0.98 -16.27
N PHE A 104 5.73 2.12 -16.29
CA PHE A 104 5.97 2.93 -15.09
C PHE A 104 4.65 3.35 -14.43
N SER A 105 3.65 3.79 -15.21
CA SER A 105 2.32 4.15 -14.71
C SER A 105 1.65 2.97 -13.98
N ILE A 106 1.67 1.78 -14.59
CA ILE A 106 1.11 0.55 -14.01
C ILE A 106 1.88 0.14 -12.75
N LEU A 107 3.21 0.13 -12.80
CA LEU A 107 4.05 -0.28 -11.67
C LEU A 107 3.98 0.70 -10.50
N SER A 108 3.91 2.00 -10.77
CA SER A 108 3.75 3.03 -9.73
C SER A 108 2.40 2.90 -9.03
N PHE A 109 1.32 2.66 -9.80
CA PHE A 109 0.02 2.36 -9.23
C PHE A 109 0.04 1.05 -8.44
N GLY A 110 0.62 -0.01 -9.00
CA GLY A 110 0.76 -1.32 -8.35
C GLY A 110 1.55 -1.26 -7.05
N ALA A 111 2.62 -0.48 -7.00
CA ALA A 111 3.39 -0.22 -5.78
C ALA A 111 2.55 0.50 -4.71
N GLY A 112 1.83 1.56 -5.10
CA GLY A 112 0.91 2.25 -4.19
C GLY A 112 -0.20 1.34 -3.66
N LEU A 113 -0.73 0.48 -4.53
CA LEU A 113 -1.73 -0.51 -4.17
C LEU A 113 -1.16 -1.58 -3.22
N ALA A 114 0.06 -2.06 -3.47
CA ALA A 114 0.75 -2.97 -2.55
C ALA A 114 0.94 -2.33 -1.17
N VAL A 115 1.39 -1.07 -1.09
CA VAL A 115 1.52 -0.33 0.17
C VAL A 115 0.17 -0.22 0.89
N LEU A 116 -0.89 0.14 0.18
CA LEU A 116 -2.24 0.21 0.74
C LEU A 116 -2.69 -1.15 1.31
N TYR A 117 -2.48 -2.25 0.59
CA TYR A 117 -2.81 -3.59 1.07
C TYR A 117 -1.95 -4.04 2.24
N LEU A 118 -0.67 -3.65 2.27
CA LEU A 118 0.20 -3.89 3.43
C LEU A 118 -0.30 -3.15 4.67
N TRP A 119 -0.76 -1.90 4.52
CA TRP A 119 -1.37 -1.15 5.61
C TRP A 119 -2.66 -1.82 6.09
N LEU A 120 -3.58 -2.16 5.19
CA LEU A 120 -4.82 -2.88 5.53
C LEU A 120 -4.52 -4.20 6.26
N LEU A 121 -3.49 -4.92 5.83
CA LEU A 121 -3.08 -6.17 6.46
C LEU A 121 -2.59 -5.95 7.89
N LEU A 122 -1.82 -4.88 8.15
CA LEU A 122 -1.46 -4.50 9.52
C LEU A 122 -2.70 -4.16 10.36
N LEU A 123 -3.62 -3.34 9.83
CA LEU A 123 -4.86 -2.99 10.54
C LEU A 123 -5.68 -4.25 10.89
N SER A 124 -5.71 -5.23 9.99
CA SER A 124 -6.36 -6.53 10.21
C SER A 124 -5.66 -7.37 11.29
N ILE A 125 -4.33 -7.30 11.41
CA ILE A 125 -3.57 -7.96 12.49
C ILE A 125 -3.87 -7.31 13.85
N LEU A 126 -3.98 -5.98 13.89
CA LEU A 126 -4.21 -5.21 15.12
C LEU A 126 -5.63 -5.33 15.68
N GLN A 127 -6.60 -5.79 14.88
CA GLN A 127 -7.97 -6.14 15.31
C GLN A 127 -8.67 -5.05 16.14
N GLY A 128 -9.05 -3.94 15.52
CA GLY A 128 -9.82 -2.88 16.19
C GLY A 128 -11.36 -3.09 16.19
N PRO A 129 -12.11 -2.18 16.82
CA PRO A 129 -13.57 -2.18 16.87
C PRO A 129 -14.25 -1.97 15.51
N GLU A 130 -15.52 -2.40 15.43
CA GLU A 130 -16.43 -2.07 14.32
C GLU A 130 -16.85 -0.59 14.39
N PRO A 131 -17.20 0.09 13.28
CA PRO A 131 -17.33 -0.39 11.89
C PRO A 131 -16.04 -0.41 11.06
N MET A 132 -14.93 0.16 11.54
CA MET A 132 -13.70 0.28 10.74
C MET A 132 -13.11 -1.09 10.39
N ARG A 133 -13.24 -2.06 11.30
CA ARG A 133 -12.84 -3.45 11.03
C ARG A 133 -13.61 -4.07 9.85
N SER A 134 -14.92 -3.85 9.75
CA SER A 134 -15.74 -4.30 8.61
C SER A 134 -15.27 -3.68 7.29
N PHE A 135 -14.87 -2.41 7.29
CA PHE A 135 -14.28 -1.77 6.10
C PHE A 135 -12.97 -2.47 5.68
N VAL A 136 -12.04 -2.68 6.62
CA VAL A 136 -10.76 -3.39 6.35
C VAL A 136 -11.02 -4.81 5.82
N ARG A 137 -12.03 -5.50 6.38
CA ARG A 137 -12.48 -6.82 5.95
C ARG A 137 -13.00 -6.85 4.53
N SER A 138 -13.88 -5.92 4.17
CA SER A 138 -14.40 -5.79 2.81
C SER A 138 -13.27 -5.62 1.79
N GLN A 139 -12.23 -4.84 2.12
CA GLN A 139 -11.11 -4.61 1.23
C GLN A 139 -10.20 -5.84 1.07
N LEU A 140 -9.83 -6.50 2.18
CA LEU A 140 -8.97 -7.70 2.19
C LEU A 140 -9.68 -8.96 1.66
N GLY A 141 -11.00 -9.01 1.74
CA GLY A 141 -11.80 -10.17 1.34
C GLY A 141 -11.37 -11.44 2.07
N ARG A 142 -11.08 -12.52 1.33
CA ARG A 142 -10.69 -13.83 1.89
C ARG A 142 -9.43 -13.79 2.75
N ALA A 143 -8.53 -12.83 2.50
CA ALA A 143 -7.30 -12.70 3.28
C ALA A 143 -7.54 -12.33 4.75
N ASP A 144 -8.71 -11.75 5.10
CA ASP A 144 -9.02 -11.46 6.52
C ASP A 144 -9.28 -12.72 7.35
N GLY A 145 -9.76 -13.81 6.74
CA GLY A 145 -10.06 -15.05 7.46
C GLY A 145 -8.83 -15.83 7.92
N TRP A 146 -7.64 -15.43 7.49
CA TRP A 146 -6.40 -16.15 7.73
C TRP A 146 -5.87 -15.97 9.16
N ARG A 147 -5.15 -16.97 9.68
CA ARG A 147 -4.49 -16.91 11.00
C ARG A 147 -3.50 -15.73 11.04
N ARG A 148 -3.31 -15.10 12.20
CA ARG A 148 -2.41 -13.93 12.35
C ARG A 148 -0.99 -14.21 11.81
N ARG A 149 -0.45 -15.41 12.03
CA ARG A 149 0.88 -15.81 11.55
C ARG A 149 0.97 -15.86 10.02
N THR A 150 -0.05 -16.36 9.32
CA THR A 150 -0.03 -16.42 7.85
C THR A 150 -0.19 -15.03 7.23
N LYS A 151 -0.97 -14.14 7.86
CA LYS A 151 -1.00 -12.72 7.48
C LYS A 151 0.37 -12.06 7.66
N LEU A 152 1.05 -12.33 8.78
CA LEU A 152 2.38 -11.81 9.04
C LEU A 152 3.41 -12.27 8.01
N LEU A 153 3.32 -13.50 7.50
CA LEU A 153 4.23 -14.02 6.47
C LEU A 153 3.87 -13.57 5.04
N LEU A 154 2.66 -13.04 4.83
CA LEU A 154 2.16 -12.67 3.50
C LEU A 154 3.03 -11.61 2.81
N PRO A 155 3.44 -10.49 3.45
CA PRO A 155 4.30 -9.48 2.82
C PRO A 155 5.60 -10.06 2.28
N LEU A 156 6.21 -10.97 3.02
CA LEU A 156 7.48 -11.61 2.63
C LEU A 156 7.30 -12.46 1.37
N PHE A 157 6.43 -13.47 1.43
CA PHE A 157 6.29 -14.43 0.34
C PHE A 157 5.60 -13.84 -0.88
N ALA A 158 4.55 -13.04 -0.70
CA ALA A 158 3.87 -12.40 -1.81
C ALA A 158 4.75 -11.32 -2.44
N GLY A 159 5.47 -10.55 -1.63
CA GLY A 159 6.45 -9.57 -2.11
C GLY A 159 7.59 -10.23 -2.88
N ALA A 160 8.14 -11.33 -2.36
CA ALA A 160 9.19 -12.09 -3.04
C ALA A 160 8.69 -12.71 -4.36
N ALA A 161 7.53 -13.36 -4.38
CA ALA A 161 6.96 -13.93 -5.59
C ALA A 161 6.68 -12.86 -6.65
N LEU A 162 6.14 -11.71 -6.23
CA LEU A 162 5.88 -10.58 -7.11
C LEU A 162 7.18 -9.99 -7.66
N TRP A 163 8.19 -9.79 -6.83
CA TRP A 163 9.50 -9.30 -7.27
C TRP A 163 10.17 -10.28 -8.22
N TRP A 164 10.07 -11.58 -7.96
CA TRP A 164 10.61 -12.62 -8.84
C TRP A 164 9.92 -12.62 -10.21
N ALA A 165 8.61 -12.36 -10.28
CA ALA A 165 7.91 -12.19 -11.56
C ALA A 165 8.31 -10.90 -12.27
N ILE A 166 8.27 -9.76 -11.56
CA ILE A 166 8.54 -8.43 -12.14
C ILE A 166 10.01 -8.30 -12.56
N SER A 167 10.96 -8.88 -11.83
CA SER A 167 12.38 -8.87 -12.22
C SER A 167 12.61 -9.55 -13.57
N ARG A 168 11.77 -10.53 -14.01
CA ARG A 168 11.88 -11.11 -15.36
C ARG A 168 11.61 -10.06 -16.40
N LEU A 169 10.56 -9.28 -16.14
CA LEU A 169 10.12 -8.20 -17.02
C LEU A 169 11.17 -7.09 -17.08
N PHE A 170 11.80 -6.75 -15.95
CA PHE A 170 12.89 -5.75 -15.94
C PHE A 170 14.14 -6.19 -16.68
N ASN A 171 14.54 -7.47 -16.57
CA ASN A 171 15.65 -8.01 -17.33
C ASN A 171 15.35 -8.00 -18.84
N ALA A 172 14.13 -8.40 -19.23
CA ALA A 172 13.68 -8.37 -20.62
C ALA A 172 13.66 -6.94 -21.22
N LEU A 173 13.45 -5.93 -20.38
CA LEU A 173 13.41 -4.52 -20.80
C LEU A 173 14.77 -3.81 -20.71
N GLY A 174 15.82 -4.50 -20.25
CA GLY A 174 17.16 -3.94 -20.06
C GLY A 174 17.24 -2.91 -18.93
N VAL A 175 16.29 -2.92 -17.99
CA VAL A 175 16.27 -2.00 -16.83
C VAL A 175 17.18 -2.51 -15.72
N LEU A 176 17.32 -3.83 -15.60
CA LEU A 176 18.24 -4.51 -14.68
C LEU A 176 19.21 -5.39 -15.47
N PRO A 177 20.48 -5.51 -15.05
CA PRO A 177 21.41 -6.46 -15.63
C PRO A 177 20.91 -7.90 -15.40
N TRP A 178 21.23 -8.80 -16.34
CA TRP A 178 20.85 -10.21 -16.19
C TRP A 178 21.54 -10.82 -14.96
N PRO A 179 20.79 -11.50 -14.06
CA PRO A 179 21.37 -12.07 -12.87
C PRO A 179 22.32 -13.20 -13.24
N VAL A 180 23.50 -13.22 -12.60
CA VAL A 180 24.53 -14.25 -12.79
C VAL A 180 24.03 -15.65 -12.37
N SER A 181 23.02 -15.75 -11.49
CA SER A 181 22.40 -17.02 -11.08
C SER A 181 20.95 -16.86 -10.57
N GLU A 182 20.10 -17.87 -10.78
CA GLU A 182 18.71 -17.88 -10.28
C GLU A 182 18.62 -17.92 -8.74
N TRP A 183 19.66 -18.44 -8.06
CA TRP A 183 19.71 -18.46 -6.59
C TRP A 183 19.91 -17.07 -5.98
N ARG A 184 20.77 -16.24 -6.59
CA ARG A 184 20.93 -14.83 -6.18
C ARG A 184 19.63 -14.05 -6.37
N ARG A 185 18.93 -14.32 -7.46
CA ARG A 185 17.65 -13.70 -7.78
C ARG A 185 16.56 -14.01 -6.76
N LEU A 186 16.51 -15.23 -6.23
CA LEU A 186 15.64 -15.56 -5.12
C LEU A 186 16.03 -14.82 -3.84
N GLY A 187 17.32 -14.69 -3.55
CA GLY A 187 17.82 -13.88 -2.44
C GLY A 187 17.37 -12.42 -2.52
N GLU A 188 17.52 -11.80 -3.70
CA GLU A 188 17.02 -10.45 -3.96
C GLU A 188 15.51 -10.33 -3.75
N ALA A 189 14.74 -11.30 -4.23
CA ALA A 189 13.30 -11.33 -4.05
C ALA A 189 12.89 -11.40 -2.57
N PHE A 190 13.59 -12.20 -1.76
CA PHE A 190 13.35 -12.25 -0.32
C PHE A 190 13.70 -10.92 0.37
N ILE A 191 14.79 -10.27 -0.01
CA ILE A 191 15.19 -8.98 0.55
C ILE A 191 14.17 -7.89 0.22
N VAL A 192 13.71 -7.83 -1.03
CA VAL A 192 12.68 -6.87 -1.45
C VAL A 192 11.35 -7.18 -0.76
N GLY A 193 10.97 -8.45 -0.64
CA GLY A 193 9.79 -8.88 0.13
C GLY A 193 9.88 -8.47 1.61
N ALA A 194 11.04 -8.63 2.24
CA ALA A 194 11.30 -8.16 3.60
C ALA A 194 11.23 -6.63 3.71
N GLY A 195 11.67 -5.90 2.67
CA GLY A 195 11.50 -4.46 2.56
C GLY A 195 10.04 -4.00 2.65
N GLY A 196 9.09 -4.86 2.28
CA GLY A 196 7.65 -4.62 2.42
C GLY A 196 7.23 -4.32 3.87
N TYR A 197 7.85 -4.96 4.87
CA TYR A 197 7.52 -4.71 6.29
C TYR A 197 7.86 -3.29 6.73
N LEU A 198 8.85 -2.64 6.09
CA LEU A 198 9.22 -1.26 6.42
C LEU A 198 8.08 -0.28 6.15
N GLN A 199 7.14 -0.63 5.27
CA GLN A 199 5.99 0.21 4.96
C GLN A 199 4.97 0.28 6.11
N TRP A 200 4.99 -0.67 7.05
CA TRP A 200 4.12 -0.66 8.22
C TRP A 200 4.43 0.47 9.19
N LYS A 201 5.67 1.02 9.17
CA LYS A 201 6.05 2.13 10.05
C LYS A 201 5.13 3.34 9.88
N TYR A 202 4.73 3.66 8.65
CA TYR A 202 3.93 4.86 8.37
C TYR A 202 2.56 4.79 9.03
N ILE A 203 1.85 3.68 8.85
CA ILE A 203 0.54 3.50 9.44
C ILE A 203 0.62 3.26 10.96
N ALA A 204 1.64 2.57 11.46
CA ALA A 204 1.83 2.34 12.89
C ALA A 204 2.11 3.65 13.65
N VAL A 205 3.04 4.48 13.14
CA VAL A 205 3.32 5.81 13.68
C VAL A 205 2.08 6.70 13.61
N LEU A 206 1.34 6.69 12.50
CA LEU A 206 0.11 7.46 12.38
C LEU A 206 -0.92 7.08 13.45
N LEU A 207 -1.12 5.78 13.72
CA LEU A 207 -2.04 5.31 14.76
C LEU A 207 -1.59 5.76 16.16
N LEU A 208 -0.29 5.73 16.45
CA LEU A 208 0.27 6.20 17.73
C LEU A 208 0.13 7.70 17.91
N VAL A 209 0.39 8.48 16.86
CA VAL A 209 0.19 9.95 16.88
C VAL A 209 -1.30 10.28 17.05
N LEU A 210 -2.19 9.60 16.34
CA LEU A 210 -3.64 9.78 16.52
C LEU A 210 -4.09 9.43 17.94
N HIS A 211 -3.56 8.35 18.52
CA HIS A 211 -3.83 7.97 19.91
C HIS A 211 -3.33 9.02 20.91
N PHE A 212 -2.10 9.52 20.71
CA PHE A 212 -1.53 10.61 21.50
C PHE A 212 -2.43 11.85 21.42
N LEU A 213 -2.74 12.33 20.22
CA LEU A 213 -3.60 13.50 20.02
C LEU A 213 -4.97 13.31 20.65
N ASN A 214 -5.59 12.14 20.52
CA ASN A 214 -6.90 11.86 21.10
C ASN A 214 -6.90 11.84 22.64
N ASN A 215 -5.76 11.57 23.28
CA ASN A 215 -5.65 11.62 24.74
C ASN A 215 -5.62 13.06 25.27
N TYR A 216 -5.21 14.05 24.47
CA TYR A 216 -5.12 15.46 24.89
C TYR A 216 -6.17 16.37 24.24
N ILE A 217 -6.60 16.05 23.03
CA ILE A 217 -7.58 16.80 22.26
C ILE A 217 -8.79 15.89 22.05
N TYR A 218 -9.92 16.31 22.60
CA TYR A 218 -11.17 15.59 22.41
C TYR A 218 -11.75 15.89 21.01
N PHE A 219 -11.69 14.91 20.11
CA PHE A 219 -12.22 15.01 18.75
C PHE A 219 -13.66 14.49 18.59
N GLY A 220 -14.32 14.15 19.70
CA GLY A 220 -15.64 13.51 19.70
C GLY A 220 -15.60 11.99 19.46
N LYS A 221 -16.77 11.35 19.55
CA LYS A 221 -16.93 9.93 19.22
C LYS A 221 -16.81 9.73 17.71
N ARG A 222 -15.65 9.26 17.26
CA ARG A 222 -15.42 8.93 15.85
C ARG A 222 -14.91 7.48 15.74
N PRO A 223 -15.55 6.61 14.94
CA PRO A 223 -15.14 5.22 14.73
C PRO A 223 -13.66 5.01 14.40
N LEU A 224 -13.07 5.94 13.64
CA LEU A 224 -11.67 5.88 13.23
C LEU A 224 -10.72 6.11 14.42
N LEU A 225 -11.07 7.02 15.33
CA LEU A 225 -10.29 7.29 16.53
C LEU A 225 -10.39 6.15 17.54
N ASP A 226 -11.58 5.56 17.71
CA ASP A 226 -11.77 4.38 18.54
C ASP A 226 -10.94 3.19 18.02
N PHE A 227 -10.89 3.02 16.68
CA PHE A 227 -10.02 2.05 16.04
C PHE A 227 -8.54 2.35 16.29
N ALA A 228 -8.12 3.60 16.09
CA ALA A 228 -6.73 4.02 16.31
C ALA A 228 -6.29 3.79 17.75
N ASN A 229 -7.15 4.10 18.72
CA ASN A 229 -6.91 3.88 20.14
C ASN A 229 -6.74 2.39 20.47
N ALA A 230 -7.63 1.53 19.95
CA ALA A 230 -7.52 0.09 20.17
C ALA A 230 -6.26 -0.51 19.54
N ALA A 231 -5.92 -0.07 18.32
CA ALA A 231 -4.73 -0.49 17.61
C ALA A 231 -3.44 -0.02 18.33
N ALA A 232 -3.40 1.24 18.76
CA ALA A 232 -2.29 1.82 19.50
C ALA A 232 -2.04 1.10 20.83
N ARG A 233 -3.10 0.76 21.59
CA ARG A 233 -2.96 -0.02 22.83
C ARG A 233 -2.32 -1.40 22.61
N THR A 234 -2.55 -2.00 21.44
CA THR A 234 -1.91 -3.28 21.06
C THR A 234 -0.45 -3.06 20.68
N LEU A 235 -0.14 -1.97 19.97
CA LEU A 235 1.25 -1.59 19.65
C LEU A 235 2.06 -1.22 20.90
N LEU A 236 1.41 -0.66 21.93
CA LEU A 236 2.07 -0.26 23.18
C LEU A 236 2.31 -1.41 24.16
N VAL A 237 1.83 -2.63 23.88
CA VAL A 237 2.07 -3.82 24.72
C VAL A 237 3.56 -4.02 25.10
N PRO A 238 4.52 -3.97 24.16
CA PRO A 238 5.95 -4.09 24.48
C PRO A 238 6.46 -3.05 25.49
N LEU A 239 5.87 -1.85 25.54
CA LEU A 239 6.30 -0.78 26.46
C LEU A 239 5.44 -0.65 27.72
N LYS A 240 4.50 -1.56 27.96
CA LYS A 240 3.65 -1.51 29.17
C LYS A 240 4.44 -1.51 30.48
N GLY A 241 5.67 -2.01 30.48
CA GLY A 241 6.54 -2.05 31.66
C GLY A 241 7.36 -0.78 31.91
N VAL A 242 7.39 0.18 30.97
CA VAL A 242 8.24 1.37 31.10
C VAL A 242 7.39 2.54 31.64
N PRO A 243 7.69 3.09 32.83
CA PRO A 243 6.92 4.19 33.41
C PRO A 243 7.26 5.52 32.72
N LEU A 244 6.68 5.78 31.55
CA LEU A 244 6.93 6.97 30.72
C LEU A 244 5.90 8.09 30.93
N ARG A 245 5.36 8.19 32.16
CA ARG A 245 4.39 9.22 32.52
C ARG A 245 5.11 10.39 33.20
N VAL A 246 5.14 11.53 32.53
CA VAL A 246 5.64 12.78 33.09
C VAL A 246 4.43 13.61 33.53
N GLY A 247 4.04 13.47 34.80
CA GLY A 247 2.83 14.10 35.33
C GLY A 247 1.56 13.60 34.64
N ARG A 248 0.85 14.49 33.92
CA ARG A 248 -0.34 14.15 33.11
C ARG A 248 -0.02 13.77 31.67
N LEU A 249 1.24 13.91 31.24
CA LEU A 249 1.68 13.57 29.89
C LEU A 249 2.14 12.11 29.82
N ASP A 250 1.41 11.29 29.07
CA ASP A 250 1.84 9.97 28.63
C ASP A 250 2.66 10.09 27.33
N LEU A 251 3.97 9.83 27.44
CA LEU A 251 4.92 9.89 26.32
C LEU A 251 5.19 8.51 25.69
N ALA A 252 4.59 7.44 26.22
CA ALA A 252 4.76 6.09 25.67
C ALA A 252 4.42 5.99 24.17
N PRO A 253 3.34 6.63 23.65
CA PRO A 253 3.04 6.62 22.21
C PRO A 253 4.11 7.25 21.33
N LEU A 254 4.76 8.32 21.82
CA LEU A 254 5.81 9.02 21.07
C LEU A 254 7.12 8.23 21.09
N LEU A 255 7.47 7.63 22.23
CA LEU A 255 8.66 6.77 22.32
C LEU A 255 8.51 5.55 21.41
N GLU A 256 7.36 4.88 21.43
CA GLU A 256 7.12 3.73 20.55
C GLU A 256 7.16 4.13 19.06
N ALA A 257 6.61 5.30 18.71
CA ALA A 257 6.73 5.82 17.35
C ALA A 257 8.19 6.06 16.94
N ALA A 258 9.01 6.61 17.84
CA ALA A 258 10.44 6.80 17.61
C ALA A 258 11.19 5.47 17.48
N LEU A 259 10.87 4.46 18.30
CA LEU A 259 11.46 3.13 18.23
C LEU A 259 11.11 2.42 16.91
N ILE A 260 9.84 2.46 16.49
CA ILE A 260 9.38 1.90 15.21
C ILE A 260 10.12 2.58 14.05
N TRP A 261 10.25 3.91 14.10
CA TRP A 261 10.94 4.66 13.05
C TRP A 261 12.43 4.31 12.98
N ALA A 262 13.10 4.24 14.14
CA ALA A 262 14.50 3.86 14.25
C ALA A 262 14.70 2.42 13.74
N ALA A 263 13.92 1.46 14.23
CA ALA A 263 13.98 0.05 13.83
C ALA A 263 13.80 -0.11 12.31
N ALA A 264 12.85 0.61 11.72
CA ALA A 264 12.65 0.58 10.27
C ALA A 264 13.79 1.29 9.50
N GLY A 265 14.39 2.33 10.07
CA GLY A 265 15.57 2.99 9.51
C GLY A 265 16.78 2.07 9.47
N PHE A 266 17.08 1.39 10.59
CA PHE A 266 18.15 0.40 10.67
C PHE A 266 17.87 -0.81 9.77
N GLY A 267 16.64 -1.34 9.79
CA GLY A 267 16.22 -2.44 8.92
C GLY A 267 16.37 -2.11 7.44
N GLY A 268 16.00 -0.90 7.02
CA GLY A 268 16.21 -0.44 5.64
C GLY A 268 17.67 -0.42 5.22
N ARG A 269 18.57 0.10 6.07
CA ARG A 269 20.01 0.11 5.79
C ARG A 269 20.61 -1.30 5.74
N LEU A 270 20.21 -2.18 6.67
CA LEU A 270 20.66 -3.57 6.68
C LEU A 270 20.22 -4.31 5.41
N LEU A 271 18.96 -4.18 5.02
CA LEU A 271 18.45 -4.79 3.79
C LEU A 271 19.17 -4.26 2.54
N ALA A 272 19.42 -2.96 2.46
CA ALA A 272 20.19 -2.37 1.37
C ALA A 272 21.64 -2.89 1.34
N TYR A 273 22.28 -3.02 2.49
CA TYR A 273 23.62 -3.59 2.60
C TYR A 273 23.67 -5.04 2.11
N PHE A 274 22.73 -5.89 2.54
CA PHE A 274 22.63 -7.27 2.06
C PHE A 274 22.34 -7.34 0.56
N TYR A 275 21.48 -6.45 0.05
CA TYR A 275 21.18 -6.38 -1.38
C TYR A 275 22.43 -6.10 -2.21
N VAL A 276 23.19 -5.05 -1.85
CA VAL A 276 24.44 -4.71 -2.55
C VAL A 276 25.46 -5.83 -2.47
N ARG A 277 25.57 -6.49 -1.31
CA ARG A 277 26.49 -7.62 -1.13
C ARG A 277 26.11 -8.87 -1.93
N LEU A 278 24.83 -9.05 -2.23
CA LEU A 278 24.34 -10.12 -3.12
C LEU A 278 24.51 -9.78 -4.60
N ALA A 279 24.54 -8.49 -4.94
CA ALA A 279 24.73 -7.98 -6.29
C ALA A 279 26.21 -7.88 -6.73
N ALA A 280 27.14 -7.78 -5.77
CA ALA A 280 28.58 -7.92 -5.99
C ALA A 280 28.98 -9.37 -6.29
#